data_AF-A0A1E5TPL9-F1
#
_entry.id   AF-A0A1E5TPL9-F1
#
_cell.length_a   1.000
_cell.length_b   1.000
_cell.length_c   1.000
_cell.angle_alpha   90.00
_cell.angle_beta   90.00
_cell.angle_gamma   90.00
#
_symmetry.space_group_name_H-M   'P 1'
#
loop_
_entity.id
_entity.type
_entity.pdbx_description
1 polymer ?
#
loop_
_entity_poly.entity_id
_entity_poly.type
_entity_poly.pdbx_seq_one_letter_code
_entity_poly.pdbx_strand_id
1 'polypeptide(L)'
;MNYNIILIIALVIVALSMLGMLVRVIIGPSLADRVVALDAIGIQLMAIVALFSVFLGTKYMMVVILMIGILAFLGTAVFAKYMDKGKVIEYDNDDRH
;
A
#
# COMPACT_ATOMS: atom_id res chain seq x y z
N MET A 1 8.76 -16.84 -26.45
CA MET A 1 8.17 -15.54 -26.02
C MET A 1 9.28 -14.74 -25.37
N ASN A 2 9.55 -13.53 -25.85
CA ASN A 2 10.64 -12.72 -25.29
C ASN A 2 10.29 -12.31 -23.86
N TYR A 3 11.23 -12.43 -22.94
CA TYR A 3 11.06 -12.08 -21.53
C TYR A 3 10.49 -10.66 -21.31
N ASN A 4 10.89 -9.71 -22.15
CA ASN A 4 10.38 -8.33 -22.11
C ASN A 4 8.87 -8.23 -22.38
N ILE A 5 8.33 -9.10 -23.23
CA ILE A 5 6.88 -9.12 -23.54
C ILE A 5 6.10 -9.58 -22.30
N ILE A 6 6.62 -10.57 -21.57
CA ILE A 6 6.00 -11.08 -20.33
C ILE A 6 5.99 -9.97 -19.28
N LEU A 7 7.09 -9.23 -19.11
CA LEU A 7 7.17 -8.11 -18.17
C LEU A 7 6.19 -6.99 -18.52
N ILE A 8 6.08 -6.61 -19.79
CA ILE A 8 5.15 -5.56 -20.23
C ILE A 8 3.70 -5.99 -19.98
N ILE A 9 3.34 -7.23 -20.30
CA ILE A 9 1.99 -7.76 -20.04
C ILE A 9 1.70 -7.74 -18.54
N ALA A 10 2.63 -8.20 -17.71
CA ALA A 10 2.49 -8.17 -16.26
C ALA A 10 2.30 -6.74 -15.73
N LEU A 11 3.11 -5.79 -16.22
CA LEU A 11 3.02 -4.38 -15.83
C LEU A 11 1.64 -3.79 -16.18
N VAL A 12 1.12 -4.08 -17.38
CA VAL A 12 -0.21 -3.61 -17.81
C VAL A 12 -1.31 -4.19 -16.93
N ILE A 13 -1.27 -5.49 -16.63
CA ILE A 13 -2.26 -6.14 -15.75
C ILE A 13 -2.24 -5.52 -14.35
N VAL A 14 -1.05 -5.31 -13.79
CA VAL A 14 -0.89 -4.68 -12.47
C VAL A 14 -1.37 -3.23 -12.49
N ALA A 15 -1.04 -2.45 -13.53
CA ALA A 15 -1.53 -1.08 -13.67
C ALA A 15 -3.06 -1.01 -13.78
N LEU A 16 -3.69 -1.91 -14.55
CA LEU A 16 -5.15 -1.98 -14.67
C LEU A 16 -5.81 -2.37 -13.34
N SER A 17 -5.24 -3.35 -12.62
CA SER A 17 -5.71 -3.74 -11.30
C SER A 17 -5.58 -2.61 -10.27
N MET A 18 -4.53 -1.77 -10.37
CA MET A 18 -4.37 -0.58 -9.54
C MET A 18 -5.51 0.42 -9.74
N LEU A 19 -5.92 0.67 -10.98
CA LEU A 19 -7.06 1.54 -11.29
C LEU A 19 -8.35 1.03 -10.64
N GLY A 20 -8.58 -0.29 -10.67
CA GLY A 20 -9.71 -0.90 -9.97
C GLY A 20 -9.70 -0.66 -8.46
N MET A 21 -8.53 -0.73 -7.83
CA MET A 21 -8.39 -0.44 -6.40
C MET A 21 -8.58 1.03 -6.06
N LEU A 22 -8.12 1.96 -6.91
CA LEU A 22 -8.38 3.39 -6.75
C LEU A 22 -9.88 3.70 -6.77
N VAL A 23 -10.63 3.07 -7.67
CA VAL A 23 -12.11 3.21 -7.71
C VAL A 23 -12.73 2.70 -6.40
N ARG A 24 -12.25 1.57 -5.86
CA ARG A 24 -12.75 1.01 -4.59
C ARG A 24 -12.46 1.91 -3.38
N VAL A 25 -11.31 2.60 -3.35
CA VAL A 25 -10.99 3.57 -2.29
C VAL A 25 -11.98 4.74 -2.29
N ILE A 26 -12.40 5.21 -3.47
CA ILE A 26 -13.32 6.36 -3.60
C ILE A 26 -14.76 5.95 -3.27
N ILE A 27 -15.22 4.81 -3.82
CA ILE A 27 -16.62 4.37 -3.75
C ILE A 27 -16.90 3.50 -2.51
N GLY A 28 -15.87 3.10 -1.75
CA GLY A 28 -16.00 2.21 -0.60
C GLY A 28 -17.07 2.68 0.40
N PRO A 29 -18.02 1.80 0.81
CA PRO A 29 -19.15 2.17 1.67
C PRO A 29 -18.75 2.40 3.12
N SER A 30 -17.79 1.62 3.63
CA SER A 30 -17.25 1.75 4.99
C SER A 30 -15.87 2.41 4.99
N LEU A 31 -15.54 3.17 6.04
CA LEU A 31 -14.19 3.69 6.24
C LEU A 31 -13.15 2.57 6.32
N ALA A 32 -13.49 1.46 6.97
CA ALA A 32 -12.62 0.28 7.03
C ALA A 32 -12.32 -0.29 5.64
N ASP A 33 -13.33 -0.37 4.76
CA ASP A 33 -13.13 -0.86 3.38
C ASP A 33 -12.19 0.04 2.58
N ARG A 34 -12.26 1.36 2.80
CA ARG A 34 -11.36 2.32 2.14
C ARG A 34 -9.92 2.19 2.62
N VAL A 35 -9.72 1.99 3.93
CA VAL A 35 -8.38 1.79 4.52
C VAL A 35 -7.75 0.50 4.01
N VAL A 36 -8.51 -0.60 3.97
CA VAL A 36 -8.02 -1.88 3.43
C VAL A 36 -7.72 -1.76 1.93
N ALA A 37 -8.56 -1.05 1.17
CA ALA A 37 -8.29 -0.80 -0.24
C ALA A 37 -7.03 0.08 -0.45
N LEU A 38 -6.75 1.02 0.46
CA LEU A 38 -5.55 1.85 0.43
C LEU A 38 -4.28 1.04 0.74
N ASP A 39 -4.35 0.10 1.69
CA ASP A 39 -3.27 -0.86 1.96
C ASP A 39 -2.96 -1.75 0.74
N ALA A 40 -4.02 -2.22 0.08
CA ALA A 40 -3.90 -3.01 -1.15
C ALA A 40 -3.26 -2.22 -2.32
N ILE A 41 -3.50 -0.90 -2.40
CA ILE A 41 -2.78 -0.02 -3.35
C ILE A 41 -1.28 0.01 -3.02
N GLY A 42 -0.90 0.01 -1.74
CA GLY A 42 0.49 -0.11 -1.31
C GLY A 42 1.16 -1.38 -1.87
N ILE A 43 0.48 -2.52 -1.78
CA ILE A 43 0.95 -3.79 -2.36
C ILE A 43 1.09 -3.70 -3.89
N GLN A 44 0.14 -3.03 -4.54
CA GLN A 44 0.20 -2.84 -5.99
C GLN A 44 1.36 -1.95 -6.43
N LEU A 45 1.66 -0.89 -5.66
CA LEU A 45 2.85 -0.06 -5.86
C LEU A 45 4.11 -0.90 -5.71
N MET A 46 4.20 -1.75 -4.68
CA MET A 46 5.33 -2.67 -4.52
C MET A 46 5.50 -3.59 -5.74
N ALA A 47 4.41 -4.14 -6.27
CA ALA A 47 4.44 -5.00 -7.46
C ALA A 47 4.93 -4.26 -8.71
N ILE A 48 4.47 -3.02 -8.95
CA ILE A 48 4.94 -2.20 -10.07
C ILE A 48 6.43 -1.93 -9.93
N VAL A 49 6.88 -1.48 -8.75
CA VAL A 49 8.30 -1.17 -8.49
C VAL A 49 9.17 -2.43 -8.63
N ALA A 50 8.69 -3.60 -8.20
CA ALA A 50 9.39 -4.86 -8.37
C ALA A 50 9.54 -5.26 -9.84
N LEU A 51 8.46 -5.17 -10.63
CA LEU A 51 8.53 -5.45 -12.06
C LEU A 51 9.44 -4.44 -12.79
N PHE A 52 9.41 -3.17 -12.38
CA PHE A 52 10.27 -2.13 -12.94
C PHE A 52 11.75 -2.35 -12.58
N SER A 53 12.04 -2.76 -11.34
CA SER A 53 13.37 -3.17 -10.87
C SER A 53 13.96 -4.27 -11.75
N VAL A 54 13.13 -5.26 -12.07
CA VAL A 54 13.46 -6.40 -12.92
C VAL A 54 13.65 -5.97 -14.39
N PHE A 55 12.89 -4.98 -14.87
CA PHE A 55 13.05 -4.39 -16.19
C PHE A 55 14.37 -3.59 -16.34
N LEU A 56 14.74 -2.82 -15.32
CA LEU A 56 16.00 -2.04 -15.33
C LEU A 56 17.23 -2.88 -14.97
N GLY A 57 17.04 -4.10 -14.44
CA GLY A 57 18.14 -4.97 -14.00
C GLY A 57 18.85 -4.47 -12.73
N THR A 58 18.23 -3.58 -11.95
CA THR A 58 18.82 -3.00 -10.73
C THR A 58 18.13 -3.53 -9.48
N LYS A 59 18.91 -3.86 -8.44
CA LYS A 59 18.39 -4.34 -7.14
C LYS A 59 18.11 -3.21 -6.14
N TYR A 60 18.52 -1.97 -6.45
CA TYR A 60 18.40 -0.82 -5.53
C TYR A 60 16.94 -0.49 -5.19
N MET A 61 16.00 -0.86 -6.05
CA MET A 61 14.56 -0.69 -5.86
C MET A 61 13.97 -1.56 -4.73
N MET A 62 14.68 -2.58 -4.24
CA MET A 62 14.19 -3.40 -3.11
C MET A 62 14.03 -2.60 -1.82
N VAL A 63 14.89 -1.60 -1.58
CA VAL A 63 14.74 -0.71 -0.43
C VAL A 63 13.47 0.13 -0.54
N VAL A 64 13.13 0.58 -1.74
CA VAL A 64 11.91 1.34 -2.01
C VAL A 64 10.67 0.47 -1.76
N ILE A 65 10.68 -0.78 -2.24
CA ILE A 65 9.59 -1.75 -1.99
C ILE A 65 9.38 -1.96 -0.48
N LEU A 66 10.46 -2.17 0.27
CA LEU A 66 10.39 -2.34 1.72
C LEU A 66 9.81 -1.10 2.41
N MET A 67 10.25 0.09 2.00
CA MET A 67 9.78 1.35 2.57
C MET A 67 8.28 1.57 2.31
N ILE A 68 7.80 1.27 1.09
CA ILE A 68 6.38 1.31 0.76
C ILE A 68 5.59 0.34 1.66
N GLY A 69 6.07 -0.89 1.84
CA GLY A 69 5.43 -1.88 2.69
C GLY A 69 5.31 -1.44 4.16
N ILE A 70 6.37 -0.87 4.72
CA ILE A 70 6.37 -0.35 6.09
C ILE A 70 5.37 0.80 6.23
N LEU A 71 5.35 1.74 5.28
CA LEU A 71 4.46 2.89 5.32
C LEU A 71 2.98 2.49 5.16
N ALA A 72 2.67 1.56 4.25
CA ALA A 72 1.32 1.04 4.05
C ALA A 72 0.81 0.36 5.32
N PHE A 73 1.60 -0.56 5.89
CA PHE A 73 1.26 -1.25 7.12
C PHE A 73 1.07 -0.28 8.30
N LEU A 74 1.98 0.68 8.47
CA LEU A 74 1.89 1.68 9.53
C LEU A 74 0.64 2.54 9.38
N GLY A 75 0.31 2.96 8.16
CA GLY A 75 -0.92 3.70 7.87
C GLY A 75 -2.16 2.92 8.29
N THR A 76 -2.22 1.64 7.94
CA THR A 76 -3.33 0.75 8.31
C THR A 76 -3.44 0.56 9.82
N ALA A 77 -2.32 0.36 10.53
CA ALA A 77 -2.29 0.21 11.98
C ALA A 77 -2.75 1.49 12.72
N VAL A 78 -2.32 2.67 12.25
CA VAL A 78 -2.75 3.97 12.78
C VAL A 78 -4.24 4.16 12.58
N PHE A 79 -4.77 3.84 11.40
CA PHE A 79 -6.21 3.92 11.11
C PHE A 79 -7.03 2.95 11.97
N ALA A 80 -6.57 1.72 12.16
CA ALA A 80 -7.23 0.75 13.03
C ALA A 80 -7.33 1.27 14.47
N LYS A 81 -6.23 1.81 15.01
CA LYS A 81 -6.21 2.41 16.35
C LYS A 81 -7.11 3.64 16.46
N TYR A 82 -7.13 4.48 15.42
CA TYR A 82 -8.00 5.65 15.37
C TYR A 82 -9.48 5.27 15.38
N MET A 83 -9.85 4.21 14.65
CA MET A 83 -11.23 3.73 14.60
C MET A 83 -11.71 3.14 15.92
N ASP A 84 -10.83 2.48 16.68
CA ASP A 84 -11.16 1.87 17.98
C ASP A 84 -11.27 2.92 19.11
N LYS A 85 -10.27 3.80 19.25
CA LYS A 85 -10.17 4.73 20.39
C LYS A 85 -10.57 6.18 20.08
N GLY A 86 -10.84 6.52 18.82
CA GLY A 86 -11.05 7.90 18.37
C GLY A 86 -9.81 8.81 18.48
N LYS A 87 -8.70 8.30 19.02
CA LYS A 87 -7.42 8.99 19.22
C LYS A 87 -6.27 8.04 18.87
N VAL A 88 -5.29 8.52 18.11
CA VAL A 88 -4.09 7.75 17.76
C VAL A 88 -3.09 7.72 18.91
N ILE A 89 -2.92 8.85 19.59
CA ILE A 89 -1.99 9.03 20.71
C ILE A 89 -2.81 9.24 21.98
N GLU A 90 -2.56 8.41 22.97
CA GLU A 90 -3.17 8.51 24.29
C GLU A 90 -2.11 9.13 25.20
N TYR A 91 -2.43 10.30 25.77
CA TYR A 91 -1.57 10.96 26.75
C TYR A 91 -1.98 10.44 28.12
N ASP A 92 -1.05 9.76 28.78
CA ASP A 92 -1.24 9.35 30.16
C ASP A 92 -1.23 10.60 31.03
N ASN A 93 -2.33 10.85 31.73
CA ASN A 93 -2.45 11.98 32.66
C ASN A 93 -2.41 11.43 34.09
N ASP A 94 -1.30 10.81 34.47
CA ASP A 94 -1.13 10.19 35.81
C ASP A 94 -0.28 11.05 36.78
N ASP A 95 -0.14 12.36 36.54
CA ASP A 95 0.64 13.26 37.41
C ASP A 95 -0.23 14.07 38.40
N ARG A 96 -1.35 13.51 38.86
CA ARG A 96 -2.10 14.12 39.97
C ARG A 96 -2.62 13.06 40.92
N HIS A 97 -1.78 12.62 41.87
CA HIS A 97 -2.16 12.38 43.28
C HIS A 97 -0.94 12.31 44.17
#